data_AF-A0A661FPJ3-F1
#
_entry.id   AF-A0A661FPJ3-F1
#
_cell.length_a   1.000
_cell.length_b   1.000
_cell.length_c   1.000
_cell.angle_alpha   90.00
_cell.angle_beta   90.00
_cell.angle_gamma   90.00
#
_symmetry.space_group_name_H-M   'P 1'
#
loop_
_entity.id
_entity.type
_entity.pdbx_description
1 polymer ?
#
loop_
_entity_poly.entity_id
_entity_poly.type
_entity_poly.pdbx_seq_one_letter_code
_entity_poly.pdbx_strand_id
1 'polypeptide(L)'
;MLANIFGSSPVKPLEKHVEIAYRCTKELNGFFAAVVAGDWDKASTARDRITTLEHDADDLKKKIRLSLPKSLFMPVPREDLLELLLVQDKMANRTKDVSGLVFGRKMQIPEPIAEEFLEFVRRNVDAAKQARKSVRELDELFT
;
A
#
# COMPACT_ATOMS: atom_id res chain seq x y z
N MET A 1 -28.25 27.36 2.50
CA MET A 1 -27.58 26.18 1.91
C MET A 1 -26.11 26.50 1.65
N LEU A 2 -25.28 26.57 2.69
CA LEU A 2 -23.82 26.77 2.55
C LEU A 2 -23.01 25.80 3.43
N ALA A 3 -23.67 24.92 4.19
CA ALA A 3 -23.03 24.05 5.17
C ALA A 3 -22.46 22.73 4.59
N ASN A 4 -22.68 22.43 3.30
CA ASN A 4 -22.13 21.23 2.65
C ASN A 4 -20.87 21.52 1.80
N ILE A 5 -20.30 22.73 1.86
CA ILE A 5 -19.07 23.09 1.12
C ILE A 5 -17.82 22.51 1.80
N PHE A 6 -17.91 22.09 3.06
CA PHE A 6 -16.86 21.34 3.77
C PHE A 6 -17.17 19.84 3.83
N GLY A 7 -17.74 19.30 2.75
CA GLY A 7 -18.11 17.90 2.64
C GLY A 7 -16.88 17.00 2.57
N SER A 8 -16.51 16.37 3.68
CA SER A 8 -15.45 15.36 3.85
C SER A 8 -14.04 15.78 3.37
N SER A 9 -13.02 15.61 4.22
CA SER A 9 -11.63 15.91 3.85
C SER A 9 -11.27 15.31 2.48
N PRO A 10 -10.66 16.09 1.56
CA PRO A 10 -10.25 15.61 0.24
C PRO A 10 -9.18 14.51 0.32
N VAL A 11 -8.52 14.37 1.48
CA VAL A 11 -7.43 13.41 1.73
C VAL A 11 -7.93 12.09 2.32
N LYS A 12 -9.10 12.08 2.95
CA LYS A 12 -9.69 10.89 3.58
C LYS A 12 -9.78 9.65 2.67
N PRO A 13 -10.11 9.76 1.37
CA PRO A 13 -10.05 8.61 0.47
C PRO A 13 -8.62 8.08 0.25
N LEU A 14 -7.63 8.98 0.21
CA LEU A 14 -6.20 8.61 0.12
C LEU A 14 -5.70 7.96 1.40
N GLU A 15 -6.16 8.40 2.58
CA GLU A 15 -5.84 7.75 3.85
C GLU A 15 -6.30 6.28 3.86
N LYS A 16 -7.51 6.02 3.39
CA LYS A 16 -8.03 4.65 3.25
C LYS A 16 -7.20 3.83 2.27
N HIS A 17 -6.80 4.43 1.15
CA HIS A 17 -6.02 3.75 0.13
C HIS A 17 -4.61 3.41 0.63
N VAL A 18 -3.89 4.35 1.23
CA VAL A 18 -2.56 4.09 1.79
C VAL A 18 -2.61 3.06 2.92
N GLU A 19 -3.71 2.97 3.67
CA GLU A 19 -3.85 1.93 4.70
C GLU A 19 -3.93 0.52 4.09
N ILE A 20 -4.68 0.35 3.01
CA ILE A 20 -4.74 -0.94 2.30
C ILE A 20 -3.36 -1.24 1.69
N ALA A 21 -2.72 -0.27 1.05
CA ALA A 21 -1.39 -0.44 0.47
C ALA A 21 -0.32 -0.79 1.53
N TYR A 22 -0.38 -0.18 2.71
CA TYR A 22 0.49 -0.52 3.84
C TYR A 22 0.22 -1.94 4.35
N ARG A 23 -1.05 -2.31 4.54
CA ARG A 23 -1.43 -3.68 4.93
C ARG A 23 -0.92 -4.71 3.94
N CYS A 24 -1.05 -4.44 2.64
CA CYS A 24 -0.51 -5.27 1.58
C CYS A 24 1.01 -5.44 1.75
N THR A 25 1.74 -4.33 1.86
CA THR A 25 3.20 -4.33 2.03
C THR A 25 3.64 -5.08 3.29
N LYS A 26 2.89 -4.97 4.39
CA LYS A 26 3.20 -5.63 5.67
C LYS A 26 3.18 -7.16 5.56
N GLU A 27 2.38 -7.73 4.66
CA GLU A 27 2.35 -9.18 4.43
C GLU A 27 3.70 -9.73 3.94
N LEU A 28 4.59 -8.89 3.39
CA LEU A 28 5.96 -9.31 3.02
C LEU A 28 6.74 -9.90 4.19
N ASN A 29 6.51 -9.43 5.42
CA ASN A 29 7.18 -9.99 6.60
C ASN A 29 6.83 -11.47 6.78
N GLY A 30 5.54 -11.82 6.66
CA GLY A 30 5.08 -13.21 6.77
C GLY A 30 5.48 -14.05 5.56
N PHE A 31 5.37 -13.47 4.36
CA PHE A 31 5.76 -14.12 3.12
C PHE A 31 7.25 -14.51 3.11
N PHE A 32 8.15 -13.57 3.39
CA PHE A 32 9.59 -13.85 3.34
C PHE A 32 10.07 -14.69 4.52
N ALA A 33 9.45 -14.61 5.70
CA ALA A 33 9.72 -15.55 6.78
C ALA A 33 9.40 -17.00 6.36
N ALA A 34 8.28 -17.21 5.65
CA ALA A 34 7.92 -18.52 5.12
C ALA A 34 8.89 -18.98 4.01
N VAL A 35 9.29 -18.08 3.10
CA VAL A 35 10.29 -18.38 2.05
C VAL A 35 11.62 -18.82 2.65
N VAL A 36 12.14 -18.10 3.65
CA VAL A 36 13.38 -18.45 4.35
C VAL A 36 13.26 -19.80 5.04
N ALA A 37 12.10 -20.13 5.61
CA ALA A 37 11.84 -21.42 6.25
C ALA A 37 11.55 -22.56 5.25
N GLY A 38 11.48 -22.27 3.94
CA GLY A 38 11.08 -23.24 2.91
C GLY A 38 9.60 -23.67 2.97
N ASP A 39 8.77 -22.97 3.73
CA ASP A 39 7.35 -23.26 3.93
C ASP A 39 6.50 -22.62 2.81
N TRP A 40 6.45 -23.31 1.68
CA TRP A 40 5.76 -22.82 0.49
C TRP A 40 4.23 -22.73 0.64
N ASP A 41 3.63 -23.52 1.53
CA ASP A 41 2.19 -23.45 1.80
C ASP A 41 1.83 -22.18 2.58
N LYS A 42 2.64 -21.82 3.58
CA LYS A 42 2.52 -20.52 4.25
C LYS A 42 2.83 -19.36 3.31
N ALA A 43 3.85 -19.49 2.46
CA ALA A 43 4.16 -18.47 1.46
C ALA A 43 3.00 -18.28 0.46
N SER A 44 2.32 -19.35 0.05
CA SER A 44 1.11 -19.27 -0.79
C SER A 44 -0.01 -18.52 -0.08
N THR A 45 -0.28 -18.87 1.18
CA THR A 45 -1.33 -18.22 1.97
C THR A 45 -1.08 -16.71 2.14
N ALA A 46 0.18 -16.31 2.40
CA ALA A 46 0.55 -14.90 2.47
C ALA A 46 0.41 -14.20 1.10
N ARG A 47 0.78 -14.87 0.01
CA ARG A 47 0.64 -14.35 -1.36
C ARG A 47 -0.83 -14.15 -1.76
N ASP A 48 -1.73 -15.02 -1.35
CA ASP A 48 -3.17 -14.88 -1.61
C ASP A 48 -3.75 -13.66 -0.88
N ARG A 49 -3.28 -13.41 0.35
CA ARG A 49 -3.59 -12.17 1.08
C ARG A 49 -3.06 -10.93 0.38
N ILE A 50 -1.80 -10.95 -0.08
CA ILE A 50 -1.20 -9.86 -0.86
C ILE A 50 -2.03 -9.56 -2.10
N THR A 51 -2.42 -10.60 -2.84
CA THR A 51 -3.21 -10.45 -4.08
C THR A 51 -4.59 -9.85 -3.79
N THR A 52 -5.26 -10.32 -2.74
CA THR A 52 -6.55 -9.75 -2.30
C THR A 52 -6.42 -8.27 -1.94
N LEU A 53 -5.41 -7.90 -1.14
CA LEU A 53 -5.20 -6.53 -0.70
C LEU A 53 -4.81 -5.59 -1.83
N GLU A 54 -4.04 -6.06 -2.82
CA GLU A 54 -3.72 -5.27 -4.01
C GLU A 54 -4.96 -5.04 -4.89
N HIS A 55 -5.83 -6.03 -5.06
CA HIS A 55 -7.10 -5.84 -5.78
C HIS A 55 -8.01 -4.83 -5.04
N ASP A 56 -8.12 -4.94 -3.71
CA ASP A 56 -8.85 -3.98 -2.89
C ASP A 56 -8.32 -2.55 -3.06
N ALA A 57 -6.98 -2.40 -3.14
CA ALA A 57 -6.33 -1.10 -3.35
C ALA A 57 -6.64 -0.54 -4.75
N ASP A 58 -6.51 -1.35 -5.81
CA ASP A 58 -6.78 -0.90 -7.19
C ASP A 58 -8.26 -0.54 -7.40
N ASP A 59 -9.18 -1.27 -6.78
CA ASP A 59 -10.61 -0.96 -6.80
C ASP A 59 -10.92 0.36 -6.07
N LEU A 60 -10.29 0.61 -4.93
CA LEU A 60 -10.43 1.88 -4.23
C LEU A 60 -9.81 3.04 -5.04
N LYS A 61 -8.64 2.83 -5.65
CA LYS A 61 -8.02 3.80 -6.56
C LYS A 61 -8.93 4.16 -7.73
N LYS A 62 -9.58 3.18 -8.37
CA LYS A 62 -10.58 3.45 -9.44
C LYS A 62 -11.72 4.32 -8.92
N LYS A 63 -12.28 3.98 -7.74
CA LYS A 63 -13.36 4.76 -7.11
C LYS A 63 -12.93 6.21 -6.83
N ILE A 64 -11.74 6.42 -6.28
CA ILE A 64 -11.19 7.76 -5.99
C ILE A 64 -11.06 8.58 -7.28
N ARG A 65 -10.50 7.98 -8.34
CA ARG A 65 -10.32 8.67 -9.64
C ARG A 65 -11.65 9.11 -10.26
N LEU A 66 -12.70 8.31 -10.09
CA LEU A 66 -14.06 8.61 -10.59
C LEU A 66 -14.79 9.64 -9.72
N SER A 67 -14.55 9.66 -8.40
CA SER A 67 -15.24 10.54 -7.47
C SER A 67 -14.59 11.91 -7.32
N LEU A 68 -13.31 12.08 -7.70
CA LEU A 68 -12.60 13.35 -7.56
C LEU A 68 -13.17 14.41 -8.52
N PRO A 69 -13.84 15.46 -8.01
CA PRO A 69 -14.44 16.49 -8.85
C PRO A 69 -13.36 17.32 -9.57
N LYS A 70 -13.70 17.84 -10.76
CA LYS A 70 -12.81 18.73 -11.55
C LYS A 70 -12.80 20.19 -11.06
N SER A 71 -13.42 20.50 -9.92
CA SER A 71 -13.96 21.85 -9.61
C SER A 71 -12.94 22.87 -9.10
N LEU A 72 -13.20 24.14 -9.47
CA LEU A 72 -12.49 25.41 -9.18
C LEU A 72 -12.35 25.78 -7.68
N PHE A 73 -12.84 24.96 -6.75
CA PHE A 73 -12.94 25.27 -5.31
C PHE A 73 -12.36 24.18 -4.38
N MET A 74 -11.42 23.35 -4.84
CA MET A 74 -10.68 22.45 -3.93
C MET A 74 -9.53 23.20 -3.25
N PRO A 75 -9.25 22.92 -1.95
CA PRO A 75 -8.11 23.52 -1.24
C PRO A 75 -6.76 23.00 -1.74
N VAL A 76 -6.76 21.91 -2.52
CA VAL A 76 -5.57 21.25 -3.10
C VAL A 76 -5.83 20.93 -4.57
N PRO A 77 -4.83 21.09 -5.46
CA PRO A 77 -4.94 20.66 -6.85
C PRO A 77 -5.31 19.17 -6.99
N ARG A 78 -6.13 18.85 -7.98
CA ARG A 78 -6.55 17.46 -8.26
C ARG A 78 -5.35 16.61 -8.68
N GLU A 79 -4.44 17.20 -9.43
CA GLU A 79 -3.24 16.58 -9.97
C GLU A 79 -2.35 16.05 -8.85
N ASP A 80 -2.13 16.85 -7.79
CA ASP A 80 -1.31 16.46 -6.64
C ASP A 80 -1.93 15.27 -5.88
N LEU A 81 -3.25 15.26 -5.72
CA LEU A 81 -3.95 14.12 -5.10
C LEU A 81 -3.83 12.85 -5.96
N LEU A 82 -3.91 12.98 -7.28
CA LEU A 82 -3.75 11.85 -8.19
C LEU A 82 -2.30 11.34 -8.23
N GLU A 83 -1.32 12.22 -8.12
CA GLU A 83 0.09 11.85 -8.03
C GLU A 83 0.37 11.12 -6.72
N LEU A 84 -0.14 11.62 -5.59
CA LEU A 84 -0.03 10.95 -4.30
C LEU A 84 -0.69 9.56 -4.33
N LEU A 85 -1.89 9.45 -4.91
CA LEU A 85 -2.57 8.16 -5.10
C LEU A 85 -1.72 7.19 -5.94
N LEU A 86 -1.08 7.67 -7.01
CA LEU A 86 -0.20 6.85 -7.86
C LEU A 86 1.02 6.32 -7.09
N VAL A 87 1.63 7.14 -6.23
CA VAL A 87 2.79 6.73 -5.43
C VAL A 87 2.39 5.68 -4.39
N GLN A 88 1.23 5.84 -3.73
CA GLN A 88 0.70 4.85 -2.79
C GLN A 88 0.42 3.50 -3.47
N ASP A 89 -0.18 3.53 -4.66
CA ASP A 89 -0.55 2.33 -5.44
C ASP A 89 0.67 1.47 -5.81
N LYS A 90 1.81 2.13 -6.10
CA LYS A 90 3.07 1.43 -6.38
C LYS A 90 3.53 0.52 -5.24
N MET A 91 3.18 0.81 -3.98
CA MET A 91 3.53 -0.05 -2.85
C MET A 91 2.83 -1.41 -2.94
N ALA A 92 1.52 -1.41 -3.17
CA ALA A 92 0.74 -2.64 -3.30
C ALA A 92 1.14 -3.44 -4.55
N ASN A 93 1.29 -2.76 -5.69
CA ASN A 93 1.73 -3.40 -6.94
C ASN A 93 3.10 -4.04 -6.79
N ARG A 94 4.09 -3.32 -6.24
CA ARG A 94 5.45 -3.87 -6.06
C ARG A 94 5.45 -5.07 -5.11
N THR A 95 4.62 -5.04 -4.07
CA THR A 95 4.45 -6.16 -3.14
C THR A 95 3.94 -7.42 -3.85
N LYS A 96 2.91 -7.27 -4.69
CA LYS A 96 2.37 -8.36 -5.51
C LYS A 96 3.39 -8.87 -6.52
N ASP A 97 4.11 -7.99 -7.19
CA ASP A 97 5.12 -8.36 -8.19
C ASP A 97 6.25 -9.18 -7.56
N VAL A 98 6.82 -8.69 -6.46
CA VAL A 98 7.94 -9.35 -5.77
C VAL A 98 7.52 -10.71 -5.20
N SER A 99 6.37 -10.76 -4.53
CA SER A 99 5.86 -12.03 -3.99
C SER A 99 5.52 -13.03 -5.11
N GLY A 100 4.98 -12.56 -6.24
CA GLY A 100 4.74 -13.36 -7.43
C GLY A 100 6.01 -13.92 -8.04
N LEU A 101 7.05 -13.10 -8.19
CA LEU A 101 8.34 -13.50 -8.75
C LEU A 101 9.03 -14.57 -7.88
N VAL A 102 9.11 -14.32 -6.58
CA VAL A 102 9.76 -15.23 -5.61
C VAL A 102 9.02 -16.56 -5.53
N PHE A 103 7.69 -16.52 -5.40
CA PHE A 103 6.88 -17.74 -5.30
C PHE A 103 6.89 -18.55 -6.60
N GLY A 104 6.70 -17.89 -7.75
CA GLY A 104 6.60 -18.56 -9.05
C GLY A 104 7.87 -19.33 -9.43
N ARG A 105 9.04 -18.87 -8.97
CA ARG A 105 10.34 -19.52 -9.20
C ARG A 105 10.81 -20.37 -8.01
N LYS A 106 10.04 -20.42 -6.92
CA LYS A 106 10.46 -20.98 -5.64
C LYS A 106 11.86 -20.49 -5.22
N MET A 107 12.09 -19.18 -5.33
CA MET A 107 13.42 -18.60 -5.06
C MET A 107 13.80 -18.82 -3.60
N GLN A 108 14.98 -19.37 -3.38
CA GLN A 108 15.53 -19.60 -2.06
C GLN A 108 16.45 -18.42 -1.69
N ILE A 109 16.32 -17.93 -0.46
CA ILE A 109 17.26 -16.96 0.10
C ILE A 109 18.39 -17.77 0.75
N PRO A 110 19.67 -17.55 0.37
CA PRO A 110 20.78 -18.25 0.98
C PRO A 110 20.83 -18.06 2.49
N GLU A 111 21.04 -19.16 3.23
CA GLU A 111 21.10 -19.17 4.69
C GLU A 111 22.05 -18.11 5.29
N PRO A 112 23.26 -17.87 4.73
CA PRO A 112 24.19 -16.89 5.30
C PRO A 112 23.67 -15.44 5.32
N ILE A 113 22.69 -15.10 4.47
CA ILE A 113 22.12 -13.74 4.38
C ILE A 113 20.67 -13.67 4.83
N ALA A 114 20.09 -14.78 5.30
CA ALA A 114 18.65 -14.88 5.55
C ALA A 114 18.16 -13.87 6.60
N GLU A 115 18.89 -13.73 7.72
CA GLU A 115 18.52 -12.80 8.78
C GLU A 115 18.62 -11.33 8.32
N GLU A 116 19.73 -10.97 7.67
CA GLU A 116 19.94 -9.63 7.11
C GLU A 116 18.89 -9.29 6.06
N PHE A 117 18.50 -10.27 5.24
CA PHE A 117 17.44 -10.11 4.25
C PHE A 117 16.07 -9.87 4.90
N LEU A 118 15.74 -10.59 5.99
CA LEU A 118 14.50 -10.36 6.74
C LEU A 118 14.49 -8.99 7.45
N GLU A 119 15.64 -8.53 7.95
CA GLU A 119 15.78 -7.14 8.46
C GLU A 119 15.58 -6.12 7.33
N PHE A 120 16.18 -6.35 6.15
CA PHE A 120 15.96 -5.50 4.98
C PHE A 120 14.49 -5.41 4.58
N VAL A 121 13.76 -6.54 4.57
CA VAL A 121 12.31 -6.55 4.32
C VAL A 121 11.57 -5.73 5.37
N ARG A 122 11.87 -5.91 6.66
CA ARG A 122 11.26 -5.13 7.76
C ARG A 122 11.45 -3.62 7.58
N ARG A 123 12.65 -3.18 7.18
CA ARG A 123 12.93 -1.74 6.92
C ARG A 123 12.09 -1.17 5.78
N ASN A 124 11.83 -1.94 4.73
CA ASN A 124 10.91 -1.53 3.66
C ASN A 124 9.47 -1.38 4.18
N VAL A 125 9.02 -2.28 5.06
CA VAL A 125 7.70 -2.19 5.70
C VAL A 125 7.62 -0.98 6.65
N ASP A 126 8.70 -0.64 7.35
CA ASP A 126 8.76 0.56 8.20
C ASP A 126 8.67 1.85 7.38
N ALA A 127 9.32 1.90 6.21
CA ALA A 127 9.17 3.02 5.28
C ALA A 127 7.72 3.17 4.79
N ALA A 128 7.05 2.07 4.46
CA ALA A 128 5.62 2.07 4.12
C ALA A 128 4.73 2.56 5.28
N LYS A 129 5.06 2.17 6.52
CA LYS A 129 4.38 2.66 7.73
C LYS A 129 4.54 4.18 7.89
N GLN A 130 5.74 4.70 7.64
CA GLN A 130 6.01 6.13 7.70
C GLN A 130 5.26 6.90 6.60
N ALA A 131 5.18 6.35 5.39
CA ALA A 131 4.38 6.93 4.30
C ALA A 131 2.89 7.02 4.68
N ARG A 132 2.31 5.94 5.23
CA ARG A 132 0.94 5.93 5.76
C ARG A 132 0.74 7.02 6.83
N LYS A 133 1.67 7.12 7.78
CA LYS A 133 1.62 8.14 8.85
C LYS A 133 1.60 9.55 8.25
N SER A 134 2.45 9.83 7.27
CA SER A 134 2.55 11.14 6.61
C SER A 134 1.26 11.53 5.88
N VAL A 135 0.60 10.58 5.21
CA VAL A 135 -0.70 10.81 4.56
C VAL A 135 -1.81 11.09 5.58
N ARG A 136 -1.78 10.43 6.74
CA ARG A 136 -2.74 10.70 7.82
C ARG A 136 -2.53 12.08 8.43
N GLU A 137 -1.29 12.47 8.67
CA GLU A 137 -0.96 13.83 9.17
C GLU A 137 -1.40 14.91 8.17
N LEU A 138 -1.39 14.61 6.86
CA LEU A 138 -1.95 15.52 5.85
C LEU A 138 -3.47 15.72 6.02
N ASP A 139 -4.23 14.69 6.41
CA ASP A 139 -5.67 14.79 6.69
C ASP A 139 -5.96 15.71 7.89
N GLU A 140 -5.11 15.65 8.91
CA GLU A 140 -5.18 16.49 10.12
C GLU A 140 -4.96 17.99 9.82
N LEU A 141 -4.34 18.34 8.69
CA LEU A 141 -4.17 19.75 8.28
C LEU A 141 -5.43 20.36 7.64
N PHE A 142 -6.38 19.53 7.20
CA PHE A 142 -7.61 19.97 6.53
C PHE A 142 -8.88 19.81 7.39
N THR A 143 -8.73 19.39 8.66
CA THR A 143 -9.80 19.23 9.65
C THR A 143 -9.60 20.17 10.82
#